data_AF-A0A7S3Y171-F1
#
_entry.id   AF-A0A7S3Y171-F1
#
_cell.length_a   1.000
_cell.length_b   1.000
_cell.length_c   1.000
_cell.angle_alpha   90.00
_cell.angle_beta   90.00
_cell.angle_gamma   90.00
#
_symmetry.space_group_name_H-M   'P 1'
#
loop_
_entity.id
_entity.type
_entity.pdbx_description
1 polymer ?
#
loop_
_entity_poly.entity_id
_entity_poly.type
_entity_poly.pdbx_seq_one_letter_code
_entity_poly.pdbx_strand_id
1 'polypeptide(L)'
;EDPVVYNNIANARAGLGQWREAREGYLRAYTLARDYAFPRASEALVLYQLGEDDYQAILTMEKVSRKYPGFADMHAALAAACWAAGDVGRAESNWARLLKEDRRYTDMDWVRRYRRWPPRIADDLERFLRVQ
;
A
#
# COMPACT_ATOMS: atom_id res chain seq x y z
N GLU A 1 -4.49 -22.02 -13.04
CA GLU A 1 -3.54 -21.11 -12.36
C GLU A 1 -4.19 -20.58 -11.10
N ASP A 2 -3.49 -20.55 -9.96
CA ASP A 2 -4.06 -20.16 -8.67
C ASP A 2 -3.61 -18.72 -8.29
N PRO A 3 -4.53 -17.76 -8.14
CA PRO A 3 -4.20 -16.39 -7.76
C PRO A 3 -3.48 -16.28 -6.40
N VAL A 4 -3.73 -17.20 -5.46
CA VAL A 4 -3.09 -17.22 -4.14
C VAL A 4 -1.61 -17.55 -4.27
N VAL A 5 -1.25 -18.50 -5.14
CA VAL A 5 0.15 -18.87 -5.40
C VAL A 5 0.92 -17.69 -5.96
N TYR A 6 0.39 -16.98 -6.97
CA TYR A 6 1.03 -15.80 -7.53
C TYR A 6 1.21 -14.68 -6.50
N ASN A 7 0.21 -14.46 -5.64
CA ASN A 7 0.30 -13.48 -4.56
C ASN A 7 1.39 -13.83 -3.54
N ASN A 8 1.51 -15.11 -3.17
CA ASN A 8 2.52 -15.56 -2.21
C ASN A 8 3.94 -15.44 -2.79
N ILE A 9 4.12 -15.78 -4.07
CA ILE A 9 5.39 -15.57 -4.77
C ILE A 9 5.73 -14.07 -4.85
N ALA A 10 4.74 -13.23 -5.17
CA ALA A 10 4.92 -11.78 -5.20
C ALA A 10 5.31 -11.21 -3.83
N ASN A 11 4.68 -11.67 -2.74
CA ASN A 11 5.06 -11.31 -1.36
C ASN A 11 6.51 -11.73 -1.04
N ALA A 12 6.93 -12.92 -1.46
CA ALA A 12 8.31 -13.37 -1.26
C ALA A 12 9.31 -12.49 -2.02
N ARG A 13 9.02 -12.19 -3.30
CA ARG A 13 9.82 -11.30 -4.15
C ARG A 13 9.92 -9.89 -3.56
N ALA A 14 8.80 -9.32 -3.10
CA ALA A 14 8.76 -8.03 -2.42
C ALA A 14 9.64 -8.04 -1.16
N GLY A 15 9.59 -9.12 -0.36
CA GLY A 15 10.46 -9.29 0.80
C GLY A 15 11.96 -9.39 0.47
N LEU A 16 12.32 -9.76 -0.76
CA LEU A 16 13.69 -9.78 -1.28
C LEU A 16 14.09 -8.47 -1.99
N GLY A 17 13.20 -7.47 -2.04
CA GLY A 17 13.43 -6.22 -2.77
C GLY A 17 13.31 -6.34 -4.29
N GLN A 18 12.79 -7.46 -4.81
CA GLN A 18 12.58 -7.71 -6.24
C GLN A 18 11.25 -7.08 -6.68
N TRP A 19 11.21 -5.75 -6.68
CA TRP A 19 9.96 -4.98 -6.80
C TRP A 19 9.27 -5.15 -8.15
N ARG A 20 10.01 -5.23 -9.26
CA ARG A 20 9.42 -5.40 -10.60
C ARG A 20 8.72 -6.75 -10.72
N GLU A 21 9.40 -7.81 -10.32
CA GLU A 21 8.90 -9.17 -10.36
C GLU A 21 7.77 -9.42 -9.36
N ALA A 22 7.78 -8.70 -8.22
CA ALA A 22 6.67 -8.69 -7.28
C ALA A 22 5.41 -8.06 -7.91
N ARG A 23 5.57 -6.91 -8.57
CA ARG A 23 4.48 -6.21 -9.26
C ARG A 23 3.80 -7.10 -10.30
N GLU A 24 4.59 -7.77 -11.14
CA GLU A 24 4.07 -8.72 -12.15
C GLU A 24 3.26 -9.84 -11.50
N GLY A 25 3.76 -10.42 -10.41
CA GLY A 25 3.07 -11.48 -9.67
C GLY A 25 1.73 -11.00 -9.09
N TYR A 26 1.69 -9.80 -8.50
CA TYR A 26 0.44 -9.22 -7.99
C TYR A 26 -0.56 -8.92 -9.11
N LEU A 27 -0.11 -8.38 -10.24
CA LEU A 27 -0.97 -8.14 -11.41
C LEU A 27 -1.55 -9.46 -11.94
N ARG A 28 -0.75 -10.51 -12.00
CA ARG A 28 -1.22 -11.84 -12.41
C ARG A 28 -2.26 -12.39 -11.45
N ALA A 29 -2.02 -12.32 -10.14
CA ALA A 29 -2.96 -12.75 -9.12
C ALA A 29 -4.29 -11.99 -9.21
N TYR A 30 -4.25 -10.66 -9.35
CA TYR A 30 -5.45 -9.83 -9.50
C TYR A 30 -6.22 -10.12 -10.81
N THR A 31 -5.51 -10.37 -11.90
CA THR A 31 -6.13 -10.70 -13.20
C THR A 31 -6.88 -12.04 -13.14
N LEU A 32 -6.33 -13.02 -12.40
CA LEU A 32 -6.95 -14.32 -12.21
C LEU A 32 -8.17 -14.26 -11.26
N ALA A 33 -8.17 -13.36 -10.27
CA ALA A 33 -9.30 -13.16 -9.36
C ALA A 33 -9.45 -11.69 -8.94
N ARG A 34 -10.34 -10.96 -9.62
CA ARG A 34 -10.54 -9.51 -9.41
C ARG A 34 -11.20 -9.14 -8.07
N ASP A 35 -11.81 -10.10 -7.39
CA ASP A 35 -12.36 -9.92 -6.05
C ASP A 35 -11.36 -10.23 -4.94
N TYR A 36 -10.22 -10.82 -5.30
CA TYR A 36 -9.07 -10.92 -4.40
C TYR A 36 -8.38 -9.55 -4.35
N ALA A 37 -8.75 -8.75 -3.36
CA ALA A 37 -8.34 -7.35 -3.24
C ALA A 37 -6.85 -7.17 -2.87
N PHE A 38 -6.31 -8.10 -2.09
CA PHE A 38 -4.97 -8.00 -1.50
C PHE A 38 -3.85 -7.85 -2.55
N PRO A 39 -3.82 -8.60 -3.66
CA PRO A 39 -2.85 -8.37 -4.71
C PRO A 39 -2.95 -6.96 -5.32
N ARG A 40 -4.17 -6.43 -5.52
CA ARG A 40 -4.32 -5.09 -6.11
C ARG A 40 -3.78 -4.00 -5.18
N ALA A 41 -4.03 -4.12 -3.88
CA ALA A 41 -3.48 -3.24 -2.86
C ALA A 41 -1.94 -3.31 -2.82
N SER A 42 -1.40 -4.53 -2.79
CA SER A 42 0.05 -4.75 -2.71
C SER A 42 0.77 -4.27 -3.98
N GLU A 43 0.16 -4.46 -5.15
CA GLU A 43 0.66 -3.91 -6.42
C GLU A 43 0.77 -2.38 -6.36
N ALA A 44 -0.22 -1.69 -5.79
CA ALA A 44 -0.21 -0.24 -5.68
C ALA A 44 0.96 0.27 -4.83
N LEU A 45 1.24 -0.41 -3.71
CA LEU A 45 2.38 -0.09 -2.84
C LEU A 45 3.71 -0.35 -3.56
N VAL A 46 3.81 -1.44 -4.32
CA VAL A 46 5.01 -1.75 -5.11
C VAL A 46 5.19 -0.77 -6.27
N LEU A 47 4.11 -0.34 -6.92
CA LEU A 47 4.17 0.69 -7.96
C LEU A 47 4.69 2.01 -7.39
N TYR A 48 4.23 2.40 -6.20
CA TYR A 48 4.76 3.55 -5.48
C TYR A 48 6.25 3.37 -5.14
N GLN A 49 6.65 2.19 -4.67
CA GLN A 49 8.05 1.87 -4.37
C GLN A 49 8.97 2.02 -5.59
N LEU A 50 8.50 1.64 -6.78
CA LEU A 50 9.26 1.76 -8.02
C LEU A 50 9.43 3.21 -8.47
N GLY A 51 8.50 4.11 -8.10
CA GLY A 51 8.55 5.54 -8.42
C GLY A 51 8.43 5.88 -9.90
N GLU A 52 7.91 4.95 -10.69
CA GLU A 52 7.69 5.13 -12.13
C GLU A 52 6.44 5.95 -12.41
N ASP A 53 5.41 5.82 -11.57
CA ASP A 53 4.13 6.50 -11.72
C ASP A 53 3.39 6.58 -10.38
N ASP A 54 3.78 7.56 -9.56
CA ASP A 54 3.17 7.78 -8.24
C ASP A 54 1.69 8.16 -8.34
N TYR A 55 1.29 8.86 -9.41
CA TYR A 55 -0.09 9.21 -9.65
C TYR A 55 -0.94 7.95 -9.85
N GLN A 56 -0.49 7.02 -10.69
CA GLN A 56 -1.20 5.76 -10.93
C GLN A 56 -1.19 4.85 -9.70
N ALA A 57 -0.16 4.90 -8.86
CA ALA A 57 -0.13 4.22 -7.56
C ALA A 57 -1.22 4.77 -6.62
N ILE A 58 -1.26 6.09 -6.42
CA ILE A 58 -2.26 6.76 -5.56
C ILE A 58 -3.68 6.51 -6.07
N LEU A 59 -3.92 6.70 -7.38
CA LEU A 59 -5.21 6.43 -8.01
C LEU A 59 -5.65 4.98 -7.83
N THR A 60 -4.71 4.04 -7.80
CA THR A 60 -5.00 2.64 -7.50
C THR A 60 -5.42 2.44 -6.05
N MET A 61 -4.65 2.99 -5.11
CA MET A 61 -4.97 2.90 -3.67
C MET A 61 -6.37 3.46 -3.39
N GLU A 62 -6.75 4.57 -4.02
CA GLU A 62 -8.10 5.15 -3.94
C GLU A 62 -9.19 4.23 -4.50
N LYS A 63 -8.93 3.56 -5.63
CA LYS A 63 -9.88 2.61 -6.23
C LYS A 63 -10.09 1.42 -5.29
N VAL A 64 -9.02 0.91 -4.68
CA VAL A 64 -9.10 -0.19 -3.71
C VAL A 64 -9.83 0.26 -2.46
N SER A 65 -9.51 1.42 -1.87
CA SER A 65 -10.17 1.90 -0.65
C SER A 65 -11.65 2.22 -0.86
N ARG A 66 -12.06 2.68 -2.05
CA ARG A 66 -13.48 2.84 -2.40
C ARG A 66 -14.21 1.51 -2.51
N LYS A 67 -13.61 0.48 -3.12
CA LYS A 67 -14.21 -0.85 -3.24
C LYS A 67 -14.23 -1.60 -1.90
N TYR A 68 -13.21 -1.39 -1.06
CA TYR A 68 -13.03 -2.03 0.24
C TYR A 68 -12.80 -0.98 1.33
N PRO A 69 -13.87 -0.35 1.83
CA PRO A 69 -13.79 0.75 2.81
C PRO A 69 -13.04 0.40 4.11
N GLY A 70 -13.06 -0.85 4.55
CA GLY A 70 -12.36 -1.28 5.78
C GLY A 70 -10.89 -1.64 5.57
N PHE A 71 -10.32 -1.37 4.40
CA PHE A 71 -8.95 -1.76 4.08
C PHE A 71 -7.95 -0.72 4.61
N ALA A 72 -7.68 -0.80 5.91
CA ALA A 72 -6.79 0.09 6.67
C ALA A 72 -5.44 0.36 5.95
N ASP A 73 -4.87 -0.66 5.31
CA ASP A 73 -3.64 -0.59 4.54
C ASP A 73 -3.65 0.52 3.47
N MET A 74 -4.78 0.69 2.77
CA MET A 74 -4.92 1.72 1.74
C MET A 74 -5.14 3.11 2.33
N HIS A 75 -5.81 3.23 3.48
CA HIS A 75 -5.96 4.52 4.14
C HIS A 75 -4.63 5.02 4.70
N ALA A 76 -3.83 4.15 5.31
CA ALA A 76 -2.49 4.48 5.75
C ALA A 76 -1.59 4.90 4.59
N ALA A 77 -1.62 4.15 3.47
CA ALA A 77 -0.79 4.44 2.32
C ALA A 77 -1.22 5.75 1.62
N LEU A 78 -2.52 6.02 1.53
CA LEU A 78 -3.03 7.29 1.01
C LEU A 78 -2.63 8.47 1.90
N ALA A 79 -2.64 8.31 3.23
CA ALA A 79 -2.16 9.34 4.13
C ALA A 79 -0.69 9.70 3.85
N ALA A 80 0.18 8.69 3.80
CA ALA A 80 1.60 8.87 3.50
C ALA A 80 1.85 9.47 2.12
N ALA A 81 1.26 8.89 1.06
CA ALA A 81 1.51 9.30 -0.31
C ALA A 81 0.93 10.69 -0.63
N CYS A 82 -0.26 11.03 -0.13
CA CYS A 82 -0.84 12.36 -0.31
C CYS A 82 -0.01 13.42 0.43
N TRP A 83 0.48 13.13 1.64
CA TRP A 83 1.35 14.04 2.36
C TRP A 83 2.65 14.29 1.61
N ALA A 84 3.30 13.23 1.12
CA ALA A 84 4.52 13.35 0.31
C ALA A 84 4.30 14.15 -0.99
N ALA A 85 3.08 14.10 -1.55
CA ALA A 85 2.67 14.89 -2.72
C ALA A 85 2.26 16.34 -2.39
N GLY A 86 2.26 16.74 -1.11
CA GLY A 86 1.85 18.08 -0.65
C GLY A 86 0.35 18.26 -0.46
N ASP A 87 -0.46 17.21 -0.64
CA ASP A 87 -1.91 17.23 -0.42
C ASP A 87 -2.25 16.88 1.03
N VAL A 88 -1.95 17.82 1.93
CA VAL A 88 -2.12 17.65 3.38
C VAL A 88 -3.57 17.40 3.74
N GLY A 89 -4.54 18.07 3.11
CA GLY A 89 -5.96 17.90 3.44
C GLY A 89 -6.46 16.47 3.20
N ARG A 90 -6.03 15.85 2.10
CA ARG A 90 -6.36 14.44 1.82
C ARG A 90 -5.58 13.47 2.69
N ALA A 91 -4.35 13.81 3.07
CA ALA A 91 -3.56 13.02 4.00
C ALA A 91 -4.27 12.90 5.36
N GLU A 92 -4.61 14.04 5.96
CA GLU A 92 -5.31 14.14 7.25
C GLU A 92 -6.65 13.39 7.24
N SER A 93 -7.41 13.53 6.15
CA SER A 93 -8.70 12.88 6.02
C SER A 93 -8.60 11.35 6.02
N ASN A 94 -7.59 10.78 5.33
CA ASN A 94 -7.34 9.35 5.35
C ASN A 94 -6.79 8.87 6.70
N TRP A 95 -5.92 9.66 7.32
CA TRP A 95 -5.34 9.35 8.62
C TRP A 95 -6.38 9.33 9.73
N ALA A 96 -7.22 10.37 9.83
CA ALA A 96 -8.29 10.46 10.82
C ALA A 96 -9.30 9.32 10.69
N ARG A 97 -9.53 8.82 9.47
CA ARG A 97 -10.34 7.62 9.24
C ARG A 97 -9.62 6.38 9.76
N LEU A 98 -8.37 6.17 9.37
CA LEU A 98 -7.58 5.02 9.77
C LEU A 98 -7.51 4.86 11.28
N LEU A 99 -7.30 5.95 12.03
CA LEU A 99 -7.17 5.90 13.49
C LEU A 99 -8.43 5.38 14.21
N LYS A 100 -9.60 5.42 13.54
CA LYS A 100 -10.85 4.82 14.04
C LYS A 100 -10.91 3.31 13.79
N GLU A 101 -10.15 2.81 12.82
CA GLU A 101 -10.20 1.42 12.35
C GLU A 101 -9.00 0.60 12.84
N ASP A 102 -7.77 1.08 12.63
CA ASP A 102 -6.54 0.35 12.94
C ASP A 102 -5.39 1.29 13.33
N ARG A 103 -5.13 1.37 14.63
CA ARG A 103 -4.06 2.22 15.17
C ARG A 103 -2.66 1.63 15.02
N ARG A 104 -2.50 0.38 14.55
CA ARG A 104 -1.17 -0.24 14.45
C ARG A 104 -0.25 0.46 13.46
N TYR A 105 -0.79 1.22 12.50
CA TYR A 105 -0.01 2.04 11.58
C TYR A 105 0.71 3.23 12.24
N THR A 106 0.46 3.53 13.52
CA THR A 106 1.30 4.47 14.29
C THR A 106 2.61 3.83 14.76
N ASP A 107 2.72 2.50 14.72
CA ASP A 107 3.90 1.75 15.11
C ASP A 107 4.72 1.40 13.85
N MET A 108 5.81 2.14 13.64
CA MET A 108 6.68 1.93 12.49
C MET A 108 7.44 0.60 12.52
N ASP A 109 7.70 0.03 13.70
CA ASP A 109 8.28 -1.31 13.79
C ASP A 109 7.27 -2.35 13.31
N TRP A 110 5.99 -2.18 13.66
CA TRP A 110 4.90 -3.01 13.14
C TRP A 110 4.80 -2.92 11.61
N VAL A 111 4.75 -1.68 11.07
CA VAL A 111 4.64 -1.42 9.63
C VAL A 111 5.79 -2.06 8.84
N ARG A 112 7.03 -1.92 9.32
CA ARG A 112 8.23 -2.39 8.61
C ARG A 112 8.48 -3.89 8.79
N ARG A 113 8.37 -4.42 10.01
CA ARG A 113 8.79 -5.80 10.30
C ARG A 113 7.69 -6.83 10.07
N TYR A 114 6.45 -6.49 10.44
CA TYR A 114 5.33 -7.43 10.42
C TYR A 114 4.47 -7.22 9.18
N ARG A 115 4.05 -5.98 8.93
CA ARG A 115 3.28 -5.67 7.72
C ARG A 115 4.15 -5.70 6.45
N ARG A 116 5.47 -5.48 6.60
CA ARG A 116 6.50 -5.53 5.55
C ARG A 116 6.17 -4.62 4.37
N TRP A 117 5.80 -3.38 4.69
CA TRP A 117 5.60 -2.39 3.64
C TRP A 117 6.86 -2.14 2.83
N PRO A 118 6.72 -1.78 1.54
CA PRO A 118 7.84 -1.27 0.77
C PRO A 118 8.47 -0.06 1.48
N PRO A 119 9.81 0.05 1.52
CA PRO A 119 10.51 1.08 2.27
C PRO A 119 10.03 2.50 1.98
N ARG A 120 9.79 2.86 0.71
CA ARG A 120 9.47 4.23 0.30
C ARG A 120 8.20 4.76 0.95
N ILE A 121 7.08 4.03 0.83
CA ILE A 121 5.82 4.45 1.44
C ILE A 121 5.86 4.39 2.97
N ALA A 122 6.65 3.48 3.55
CA ALA A 122 6.88 3.44 4.99
C ALA A 122 7.69 4.64 5.48
N ASP A 123 8.69 5.08 4.72
CA ASP A 123 9.48 6.29 5.02
C ASP A 123 8.61 7.55 4.93
N ASP A 124 7.74 7.64 3.93
CA ASP A 124 6.81 8.76 3.80
C ASP A 124 5.74 8.75 4.90
N LEU A 125 5.27 7.57 5.33
CA LEU A 125 4.42 7.46 6.52
C LEU A 125 5.15 7.93 7.77
N GLU A 126 6.40 7.52 7.99
CA GLU A 126 7.18 7.94 9.14
C GLU A 126 7.39 9.46 9.17
N ARG A 127 7.65 10.08 8.02
CA ARG A 127 7.79 11.53 7.91
C ARG A 127 6.48 12.26 8.20
N PHE A 128 5.38 11.76 7.66
CA PHE A 128 4.05 12.25 7.97
C PHE A 128 3.80 12.21 9.49
N LEU A 129 4.06 11.08 10.15
CA LEU A 129 3.88 10.91 11.60
C LEU A 129 4.71 11.86 12.46
N ARG A 130 5.89 12.29 12.00
CA ARG A 130 6.76 13.21 12.75
C ARG A 130 6.24 14.65 12.77
N VAL A 131 5.34 15.00 11.87
CA VAL A 131 4.76 16.36 11.77
C VAL A 131 3.30 16.41 12.23
N GLN A 132 2.77 15.30 12.74
CA GLN A 132 1.45 15.21 13.39
C GLN A 132 1.48 15.77 14.82
#